data_AF-A0A414ADB5-F1
#
_entry.id   AF-A0A414ADB5-F1
#
_cell.length_a   1.000
_cell.length_b   1.000
_cell.length_c   1.000
_cell.angle_alpha   90.00
_cell.angle_beta   90.00
_cell.angle_gamma   90.00
#
_symmetry.space_group_name_H-M   'P 1'
#
loop_
_entity.id
_entity.type
_entity.pdbx_description
1 polymer ?
#
loop_
_entity_poly.entity_id
_entity_poly.type
_entity_poly.pdbx_seq_one_letter_code
_entity_poly.pdbx_strand_id
1 'polypeptide(L)'
;MPSKKPQFVIRTEQEVLDKIAYIARENERNSTQEIVYLIKQRIKSYEQEHGEIQIEEKPNKENAIIKGLKIVSGVAVGEAAADMVTKKIKKE
;
A
#
# COMPACT_ATOMS: atom_id res chain seq x y z
N MET A 1 11.81 -5.87 -12.63
CA MET A 1 12.25 -5.33 -11.32
C MET A 1 11.42 -5.99 -10.23
N PRO A 2 12.00 -6.57 -9.16
CA PRO A 2 11.23 -7.22 -8.12
C PRO A 2 10.26 -6.22 -7.47
N SER A 3 9.01 -6.62 -7.29
CA SER A 3 8.00 -5.78 -6.65
C SER A 3 8.38 -5.59 -5.18
N LYS A 4 8.36 -4.34 -4.68
CA LYS A 4 8.59 -4.00 -3.27
C LYS A 4 7.39 -4.33 -2.36
N LYS A 5 6.39 -5.05 -2.87
CA LYS A 5 5.18 -5.38 -2.10
C LYS A 5 5.48 -6.50 -1.11
N PRO A 6 4.84 -6.50 0.07
CA PRO A 6 4.98 -7.61 1.02
C PRO A 6 4.51 -8.91 0.37
N GLN A 7 5.26 -9.99 0.65
CA GLN A 7 4.93 -11.32 0.15
C GLN A 7 4.08 -12.06 1.17
N PHE A 8 3.03 -12.73 0.70
CA PHE A 8 2.13 -13.53 1.51
C PHE A 8 1.97 -14.90 0.86
N VAL A 9 2.33 -15.96 1.59
CA VAL A 9 2.29 -17.34 1.12
C VAL A 9 1.12 -18.06 1.79
N ILE A 10 0.20 -18.56 0.98
CA ILE A 10 -0.96 -19.35 1.45
C ILE A 10 -0.71 -20.84 1.23
N ARG A 11 -1.18 -21.68 2.16
CA ARG A 11 -1.17 -23.14 2.05
C ARG A 11 -2.59 -23.64 2.24
N THR A 12 -3.09 -24.39 1.26
CA THR A 12 -4.45 -24.95 1.22
C THR A 12 -4.43 -26.16 0.27
N GLU A 13 -5.56 -26.85 0.16
CA GLU A 13 -5.79 -27.96 -0.73
C GLU A 13 -5.69 -27.51 -2.20
N GLN A 14 -5.18 -28.40 -3.06
CA GLN A 14 -5.05 -28.12 -4.49
C GLN A 14 -6.41 -27.78 -5.13
N GLU A 15 -7.48 -28.45 -4.71
CA GLU A 15 -8.84 -28.22 -5.20
C GLU A 15 -9.31 -26.77 -4.99
N VAL A 16 -8.90 -26.14 -3.88
CA VAL A 16 -9.25 -24.74 -3.57
C VAL A 16 -8.52 -23.80 -4.54
N LEU A 17 -7.23 -24.04 -4.79
CA LEU A 17 -6.44 -23.26 -5.72
C LEU A 17 -6.98 -23.37 -7.16
N ASP A 18 -7.41 -24.57 -7.56
CA ASP A 18 -7.97 -24.82 -8.89
C ASP A 18 -9.30 -24.08 -9.07
N LYS A 19 -10.17 -24.09 -8.05
CA LYS A 19 -11.44 -23.33 -8.05
C LYS A 19 -11.20 -21.82 -8.13
N ILE A 20 -10.22 -21.30 -7.39
CA ILE A 20 -9.85 -19.88 -7.47
C ILE A 20 -9.33 -19.54 -8.88
N ALA A 21 -8.49 -20.40 -9.46
CA ALA A 21 -7.99 -20.19 -10.82
C ALA A 21 -9.10 -20.21 -11.87
N TYR A 22 -10.12 -21.05 -11.69
CA TYR A 22 -11.31 -21.07 -12.53
C TYR A 22 -12.07 -19.73 -12.47
N ILE A 23 -12.41 -19.26 -11.26
CA ILE A 23 -13.13 -17.98 -11.06
C ILE A 23 -12.32 -16.81 -11.59
N ALA A 24 -11.00 -16.81 -11.37
CA ALA A 24 -10.13 -15.75 -11.85
C ALA A 24 -10.16 -15.63 -13.38
N ARG A 25 -10.24 -16.75 -14.11
CA ARG A 25 -10.37 -16.74 -15.58
C ARG A 25 -11.69 -16.13 -16.04
N GLU A 26 -12.79 -16.43 -15.37
CA GLU A 26 -14.10 -15.82 -15.68
C GLU A 26 -14.08 -14.30 -15.46
N ASN A 27 -13.31 -13.84 -14.48
CA ASN A 27 -13.13 -12.43 -14.16
C ASN A 27 -12.01 -11.73 -14.95
N GLU A 28 -11.40 -12.41 -15.94
CA GLU A 28 -10.25 -11.93 -16.73
C GLU A 28 -9.04 -11.48 -15.88
N ARG A 29 -8.81 -12.19 -14.76
CA ARG A 29 -7.74 -11.93 -13.79
C ARG A 29 -6.85 -13.14 -13.60
N ASN A 30 -5.67 -12.91 -13.02
CA ASN A 30 -4.88 -14.03 -12.49
C ASN A 30 -5.33 -14.38 -11.05
N SER A 31 -5.03 -15.60 -10.62
CA SER A 31 -5.44 -16.11 -9.30
C SER A 31 -4.97 -15.21 -8.15
N THR A 32 -3.75 -14.66 -8.24
CA THR A 32 -3.22 -13.75 -7.21
C THR A 32 -4.03 -12.46 -7.11
N GLN A 33 -4.40 -11.86 -8.23
CA GLN A 33 -5.24 -10.66 -8.27
C GLN A 33 -6.63 -10.94 -7.71
N GLU A 34 -7.20 -12.08 -8.05
CA GLU A 34 -8.51 -12.50 -7.56
C GLU A 34 -8.49 -12.70 -6.03
N ILE A 35 -7.46 -13.36 -5.50
CA ILE A 35 -7.29 -13.53 -4.04
C ILE A 35 -7.17 -12.17 -3.35
N VAL A 36 -6.39 -11.24 -3.89
CA VAL A 36 -6.26 -9.88 -3.33
C VAL A 36 -7.60 -9.14 -3.35
N TYR A 37 -8.39 -9.31 -4.41
CA TYR A 37 -9.72 -8.73 -4.51
C TYR A 37 -10.66 -9.30 -3.44
N LEU A 38 -10.70 -10.63 -3.29
CA LEU A 38 -11.51 -11.31 -2.28
C LEU A 38 -11.13 -10.90 -0.86
N ILE A 39 -9.84 -10.75 -0.56
CA ILE A 39 -9.37 -10.27 0.75
C ILE A 39 -9.90 -8.86 1.03
N LYS A 40 -9.79 -7.93 0.07
CA LYS A 40 -10.31 -6.56 0.23
C LYS A 40 -11.82 -6.54 0.43
N GLN A 41 -12.54 -7.37 -0.32
CA GLN A 41 -13.98 -7.47 -0.19
C GLN A 41 -14.37 -8.00 1.19
N ARG A 42 -13.67 -9.02 1.69
CA ARG A 42 -13.90 -9.57 3.04
C ARG A 42 -13.65 -8.54 4.13
N ILE A 43 -12.58 -7.75 4.02
CA ILE A 43 -12.28 -6.66 4.97
C ILE A 43 -13.41 -5.64 4.95
N LYS A 44 -13.81 -5.17 3.77
CA LYS A 44 -14.91 -4.19 3.64
C LYS A 44 -16.21 -4.69 4.27
N SER A 45 -16.60 -5.93 4.00
CA SER A 45 -17.81 -6.52 4.60
C SER A 45 -17.68 -6.66 6.12
N TYR A 46 -16.51 -7.04 6.62
CA TYR A 46 -16.26 -7.11 8.05
C TYR A 46 -16.36 -5.73 8.73
N GLU A 47 -15.76 -4.70 8.13
CA GLU A 47 -15.80 -3.33 8.65
C GLU A 47 -17.22 -2.73 8.63
N GLN A 48 -18.03 -3.11 7.65
CA GLN A 48 -19.44 -2.71 7.60
C GLN A 48 -20.26 -3.32 8.75
N GLU A 49 -19.94 -4.54 9.17
CA GLU A 49 -20.66 -5.25 10.23
C GLU A 49 -20.14 -4.92 11.64
N HIS A 50 -18.83 -4.69 11.79
CA HIS A 50 -18.17 -4.59 13.10
C HIS A 50 -17.54 -3.23 13.41
N GLY A 51 -17.51 -2.31 12.43
CA GLY A 51 -16.78 -1.05 12.52
C GLY A 51 -15.35 -1.14 11.98
N GLU A 52 -14.71 0.03 11.80
CA GLU A 52 -13.40 0.16 11.15
C GLU A 52 -12.26 -0.51 11.95
N ILE A 53 -11.39 -1.24 11.25
CA ILE A 53 -10.24 -1.90 11.88
C ILE A 53 -9.12 -0.87 12.07
N GLN A 54 -8.93 -0.42 13.31
CA GLN A 54 -7.82 0.47 13.67
C GLN A 54 -6.53 -0.35 13.85
N ILE A 55 -5.67 -0.37 12.84
CA ILE A 55 -4.34 -0.98 12.94
C ILE A 55 -3.33 0.11 13.29
N GLU A 56 -2.77 0.05 14.50
CA GLU A 56 -1.61 0.88 14.84
C GLU A 56 -0.45 0.49 13.91
N GLU A 57 -0.07 1.39 13.00
CA GLU A 57 1.09 1.20 12.13
C GLU A 57 2.35 1.06 12.98
N LYS A 58 2.79 -0.18 13.25
CA LYS A 58 4.17 -0.40 13.69
C LYS A 58 5.07 0.09 12.56
N PRO A 59 6.00 1.03 12.82
CA PRO A 59 6.77 1.67 11.77
C PRO A 59 7.67 0.61 11.12
N ASN A 60 7.26 0.16 9.94
CA ASN A 60 8.14 -0.59 9.06
C ASN A 60 9.08 0.44 8.41
N LYS A 61 10.39 0.14 8.34
CA LYS A 61 11.44 1.11 7.95
C LYS A 61 11.18 1.81 6.61
N GLU A 62 10.37 1.20 5.74
CA GLU A 62 9.96 1.75 4.44
C GLU A 62 8.81 2.78 4.55
N ASN A 63 7.86 2.57 5.46
CA ASN A 63 6.72 3.47 5.68
C ASN A 63 7.17 4.78 6.35
N ALA A 64 8.23 4.74 7.17
CA ALA A 64 8.81 5.93 7.80
C ALA A 64 9.38 6.92 6.77
N ILE A 65 9.98 6.42 5.68
CA ILE A 65 10.56 7.26 4.62
C ILE A 65 9.45 7.97 3.84
N ILE A 66 8.37 7.25 3.49
CA ILE A 66 7.24 7.85 2.75
C ILE A 66 6.49 8.85 3.64
N LYS A 67 6.28 8.53 4.92
CA LYS A 67 5.66 9.46 5.89
C LYS A 67 6.51 10.71 6.08
N GLY A 68 7.83 10.57 6.22
CA GLY A 68 8.78 11.69 6.25
C GLY A 68 8.74 12.54 4.99
N LEU A 69 8.72 11.91 3.81
CA LEU A 69 8.66 12.63 2.52
C LEU A 69 7.32 13.39 2.35
N LYS A 70 6.20 12.80 2.78
CA LYS A 70 4.87 13.43 2.74
C LYS A 70 4.75 14.61 3.72
N ILE A 71 5.41 14.53 4.89
CA ILE A 71 5.49 15.64 5.85
C ILE A 71 6.31 16.79 5.25
N VAL A 72 7.43 16.50 4.60
CA VAL A 72 8.29 17.51 3.95
C VAL A 72 7.60 18.16 2.75
N SER A 73 6.81 17.42 1.97
CA SER A 73 6.08 17.98 0.83
C SER A 73 4.71 18.58 1.17
N GLY A 74 4.15 18.26 2.34
CA GLY A 74 2.74 18.53 2.68
C GLY A 74 2.49 19.71 3.62
N VAL A 75 3.52 20.39 4.12
CA VAL A 75 3.39 21.58 4.99
C VAL A 75 4.30 22.71 4.52
N ALA A 76 4.29 22.99 3.22
CA ALA A 76 4.88 24.20 2.66
C ALA A 76 4.13 24.63 1.38
N VAL A 77 2.80 24.71 1.48
CA VAL A 77 2.02 25.55 0.56
C VAL A 77 1.26 26.54 1.42
N GLY A 78 1.94 27.63 1.72
CA GLY A 78 1.46 28.78 2.47
C GLY A 78 2.53 29.85 2.41
N GLU A 79 2.32 30.79 1.49
CA GLU A 79 2.94 32.10 1.28
C GLU A 79 4.27 32.46 2.00
N ALA A 80 5.18 33.03 1.20
CA ALA A 80 6.38 33.79 1.58
C ALA A 80 7.65 33.00 1.94
N ALA A 81 8.43 32.66 0.90
CA ALA A 81 9.89 32.87 0.86
C ALA A 81 10.44 32.44 -0.51
N ALA A 82 10.13 33.22 -1.55
CA ALA A 82 11.13 33.46 -2.58
C ALA A 82 12.34 34.15 -1.90
N ASP A 83 13.56 33.86 -2.37
CA ASP A 83 14.83 34.42 -1.89
C ASP A 83 15.37 33.90 -0.54
N MET A 84 16.12 32.79 -0.55
CA MET A 84 17.37 32.70 0.27
C MET A 84 18.28 31.48 0.00
N VAL A 85 17.84 30.41 -0.67
CA VAL A 85 18.61 29.14 -0.66
C VAL A 85 19.38 28.83 -1.96
N THR A 86 19.50 29.77 -2.90
CA THR A 86 20.41 29.62 -4.07
C THR A 86 21.78 30.28 -3.89
N LYS A 87 22.08 30.90 -2.74
CA LYS A 87 23.36 31.60 -2.52
C LYS A 87 24.42 30.85 -1.68
N LYS A 88 24.14 29.64 -1.19
CA LYS A 88 25.09 28.90 -0.32
C LYS A 88 25.86 27.76 -0.99
N ILE A 89 25.83 27.66 -2.32
CA ILE A 89 26.63 26.67 -3.10
C ILE A 89 27.91 27.33 -3.69
N LYS A 90 28.23 28.58 -3.33
CA LYS A 90 29.49 29.27 -3.69
C LYS A 90 30.21 29.82 -2.46
N LYS A 91 30.66 28.93 -1.57
CA LYS A 91 31.84 29.08 -0.69
C LYS A 91 31.81 27.96 0.34
N GLU A 92 32.55 26.90 0.08
CA GLU A 92 33.74 26.45 0.83
C GLU A 92 34.29 25.19 0.16
#